data_AF-A0AAW0CCW5-F1
#
_entry.id   AF-A0AAW0CCW5-F1
#
_cell.length_a   1.000
_cell.length_b   1.000
_cell.length_c   1.000
_cell.angle_alpha   90.00
_cell.angle_beta   90.00
_cell.angle_gamma   90.00
#
_symmetry.space_group_name_H-M   'P 1'
#
loop_
_entity.id
_entity.type
_entity.pdbx_description
1 polymer ?
#
loop_
_entity_poly.entity_id
_entity_poly.type
_entity_poly.pdbx_seq_one_letter_code
_entity_poly.pdbx_strand_id
1 'polypeptide(L)'
;MFRNNLLDIKVDPAPYGTQSFRRGGCQWLYSCCRWGLIRICDWGGWSTEFSNLTIVKYLISYADEPSERREDYCSITFNSCGRTCPPL
;
A
#
# COMPACT_ATOMS: atom_id res chain seq x y z
N MET A 1 7.10 4.63 -17.52
CA MET A 1 6.02 3.62 -17.59
C MET A 1 6.05 2.85 -16.27
N PHE A 2 4.92 2.68 -15.59
CA PHE A 2 4.82 2.18 -14.19
C PHE A 2 5.52 0.85 -13.90
N ARG A 3 5.78 0.04 -14.94
CA ARG A 3 6.53 -1.21 -14.88
C ARG A 3 7.98 -1.04 -14.45
N ASN A 4 8.62 0.09 -14.73
CA ASN A 4 10.02 0.30 -14.35
C ASN A 4 10.20 0.51 -12.85
N ASN A 5 9.16 1.00 -12.16
CA ASN A 5 9.21 1.29 -10.73
C ASN A 5 9.38 0.00 -9.91
N LEU A 6 9.04 -1.16 -10.47
CA LEU A 6 9.30 -2.47 -9.85
C LEU A 6 10.78 -2.80 -9.71
N LEU A 7 11.61 -2.28 -10.60
CA LEU A 7 13.05 -2.48 -10.54
C LEU A 7 13.62 -1.79 -9.29
N ASP A 8 13.00 -0.70 -8.82
CA ASP A 8 13.39 0.00 -7.58
C ASP A 8 13.25 -0.91 -6.34
N ILE A 9 12.32 -1.87 -6.38
CA ILE A 9 12.09 -2.87 -5.33
C ILE A 9 12.57 -4.28 -5.71
N LYS A 10 13.35 -4.40 -6.80
CA LYS A 10 13.95 -5.65 -7.30
C LYS A 10 12.95 -6.75 -7.64
N VAL A 11 11.76 -6.39 -8.13
CA VAL A 11 10.75 -7.34 -8.61
C VAL A 11 10.73 -7.31 -10.13
N ASP A 12 10.62 -8.48 -10.77
CA ASP A 12 10.48 -8.56 -12.23
C ASP A 12 9.09 -8.07 -12.67
N PRO A 13 8.98 -7.07 -13.57
CA PRO A 13 7.70 -6.61 -14.10
C PRO A 13 7.07 -7.52 -15.17
N ALA A 14 7.82 -8.47 -15.75
CA ALA A 14 7.34 -9.31 -16.86
C ALA A 14 6.06 -10.14 -16.56
N PRO A 15 5.90 -10.76 -15.37
CA PRO A 15 4.72 -11.57 -15.08
C PRO A 15 3.47 -10.75 -14.70
N TYR A 16 3.59 -9.44 -14.47
CA TYR A 16 2.47 -8.65 -13.96
C TYR A 16 1.77 -7.81 -15.03
N GLY A 17 0.45 -8.00 -15.15
CA GLY A 17 -0.43 -7.10 -15.89
C GLY A 17 -0.47 -5.70 -15.26
N THR A 18 -0.63 -4.65 -16.06
CA THR A 18 -0.56 -3.25 -15.58
C THR A 18 -1.57 -2.95 -14.46
N GLN A 19 -2.75 -3.56 -14.48
CA GLN A 19 -3.83 -3.30 -13.52
C GLN A 19 -3.74 -4.16 -12.26
N SER A 20 -3.41 -5.45 -12.40
CA SER A 20 -3.15 -6.33 -11.26
C SER A 20 -1.94 -5.85 -10.47
N PHE A 21 -0.92 -5.34 -11.16
CA PHE A 21 0.27 -4.78 -10.54
C PHE A 21 -0.02 -3.52 -9.73
N ARG A 22 -0.73 -2.55 -10.30
CA ARG A 22 -1.11 -1.31 -9.59
C ARG A 22 -1.91 -1.59 -8.33
N ARG A 23 -2.80 -2.60 -8.37
CA ARG A 23 -3.59 -3.05 -7.22
C ARG A 23 -2.73 -3.76 -6.18
N GLY A 24 -2.20 -4.94 -6.53
CA GLY A 24 -1.47 -5.79 -5.58
C GLY A 24 -0.20 -5.11 -5.05
N GLY A 25 0.52 -4.39 -5.90
CA GLY A 25 1.70 -3.63 -5.50
C GLY A 25 1.38 -2.51 -4.49
N CYS A 26 0.29 -1.77 -4.72
CA CYS A 26 -0.16 -0.74 -3.79
C CYS A 26 -0.60 -1.34 -2.44
N GLN A 27 -1.35 -2.44 -2.46
CA GLN A 27 -1.79 -3.15 -1.25
C GLN A 27 -0.60 -3.69 -0.44
N TRP A 28 0.42 -4.26 -1.11
CA TRP A 28 1.63 -4.77 -0.46
C TRP A 28 2.50 -3.66 0.13
N LEU A 29 2.72 -2.56 -0.62
CA LEU A 29 3.48 -1.41 -0.13
C LEU A 29 2.82 -0.77 1.10
N TYR A 30 1.48 -0.72 1.12
CA TYR A 30 0.73 -0.21 2.25
C TYR A 30 0.76 -1.16 3.46
N SER A 31 0.43 -2.44 3.26
CA SER A 31 0.20 -3.38 4.37
C SER A 31 1.49 -3.98 4.92
N CYS A 32 2.39 -4.43 4.03
CA CYS A 32 3.63 -5.11 4.41
C CYS A 32 4.77 -4.11 4.62
N CYS A 33 4.97 -3.16 3.71
CA CYS A 33 6.06 -2.18 3.81
C CYS A 33 5.70 -0.97 4.68
N ARG A 34 4.42 -0.80 5.06
CA ARG A 34 3.91 0.33 5.86
C ARG A 34 4.23 1.70 5.27
N TRP A 35 4.29 1.79 3.94
CA TRP A 35 4.51 3.08 3.27
C TRP A 35 3.28 3.97 3.42
N GLY A 36 3.51 5.27 3.68
CA GLY A 36 2.45 6.26 3.69
C GLY A 36 1.86 6.48 2.29
N LEU A 37 0.58 6.86 2.24
CA LEU A 37 -0.15 7.06 0.97
C LEU A 37 0.55 8.04 0.02
N ILE A 38 1.10 9.14 0.54
CA ILE A 38 1.83 10.12 -0.27
C ILE A 38 3.04 9.48 -0.96
N ARG A 39 3.79 8.64 -0.24
CA ARG A 39 4.96 7.94 -0.77
C ARG A 39 4.57 6.94 -1.86
N ILE A 40 3.44 6.25 -1.65
CA ILE A 40 2.90 5.32 -2.64
C ILE A 40 2.37 6.08 -3.86
N CYS A 41 1.77 7.26 -3.71
CA CYS A 41 1.36 8.10 -4.83
C CYS A 41 2.54 8.59 -5.65
N ASP A 42 3.59 9.08 -4.99
CA ASP A 42 4.83 9.56 -5.62
C ASP A 42 5.52 8.44 -6.40
N TRP A 43 5.78 7.30 -5.75
CA TRP A 43 6.27 6.09 -6.42
C TRP A 43 5.29 5.58 -7.49
N GLY A 44 4.01 5.88 -7.29
CA GLY A 44 2.82 5.62 -8.11
C GLY A 44 2.77 6.36 -9.45
N GLY A 45 3.52 7.45 -9.58
CA GLY A 45 3.23 8.47 -10.60
C GLY A 45 1.77 8.92 -10.55
N TRP A 46 1.14 8.85 -9.37
CA TRP A 46 -0.22 9.30 -9.11
C TRP A 46 -0.17 10.66 -8.43
N SER A 47 -1.28 11.41 -8.51
CA SER A 47 -1.36 12.67 -7.78
C SER A 47 -1.22 12.42 -6.29
N THR A 48 -0.39 13.22 -5.64
CA THR A 48 -0.26 13.30 -4.18
C THR A 48 -1.37 14.16 -3.55
N GLU A 49 -2.17 14.85 -4.37
CA GLU A 49 -3.32 15.61 -3.90
C GLU A 49 -4.46 14.69 -3.47
N PHE A 50 -5.10 15.05 -2.36
CA PHE A 50 -6.18 14.28 -1.75
C PHE A 50 -7.45 14.21 -2.62
N SER A 51 -7.56 15.09 -3.63
CA SER A 51 -8.64 15.12 -4.62
C SER A 51 -8.66 13.86 -5.50
N ASN A 52 -7.56 13.13 -5.60
CA ASN A 52 -7.43 11.97 -6.47
C ASN A 52 -7.58 10.65 -5.71
N LEU A 53 -8.82 10.14 -5.62
CA LEU A 53 -9.16 8.88 -4.94
C LEU A 53 -8.81 7.61 -5.74
N THR A 54 -8.02 7.73 -6.81
CA THR A 54 -7.61 6.56 -7.63
C THR A 54 -6.84 5.53 -6.80
N ILE A 55 -6.00 6.01 -5.86
CA ILE A 55 -5.25 5.11 -4.96
C ILE A 55 -6.19 4.34 -4.01
N VAL A 56 -7.28 4.95 -3.55
CA VAL A 56 -8.26 4.29 -2.68
C VAL A 56 -8.93 3.12 -3.40
N LYS A 57 -9.24 3.27 -4.69
CA LYS A 57 -9.79 2.18 -5.52
C LYS A 57 -8.84 0.99 -5.71
N TYR A 58 -7.53 1.22 -5.53
CA TYR A 58 -6.51 0.17 -5.60
C TYR A 58 -6.22 -0.45 -4.24
N LEU A 59 -6.42 0.29 -3.14
CA LEU A 59 -6.24 -0.20 -1.78
C LEU A 59 -7.45 -0.99 -1.26
N ILE A 60 -8.66 -0.58 -1.64
CA ILE A 60 -9.91 -1.16 -1.14
C ILE A 60 -10.70 -1.67 -2.36
N SER A 61 -10.67 -2.98 -2.57
CA SER A 61 -11.50 -3.68 -3.54
C SER A 61 -12.73 -4.27 -2.85
N TYR A 62 -13.84 -4.35 -3.58
CA TYR A 62 -15.05 -5.05 -3.13
C TYR A 62 -14.78 -6.54 -2.83
N ALA A 63 -13.75 -7.12 -3.46
CA ALA A 63 -13.36 -8.51 -3.26
C ALA A 63 -12.32 -8.70 -2.13
N ASP A 64 -11.83 -7.63 -1.51
CA ASP A 64 -10.91 -7.76 -0.39
C ASP A 64 -11.70 -8.13 0.88
N GLU A 65 -11.52 -9.35 1.37
CA GLU A 65 -12.06 -9.75 2.67
C GLU A 65 -11.23 -9.13 3.80
N PRO A 66 -11.86 -8.67 4.90
CA PRO A 66 -11.13 -8.25 6.08
C PRO A 66 -10.29 -9.42 6.61
N SER A 67 -8.96 -9.30 6.51
CA SER A 67 -8.04 -10.34 6.97
C SER A 67 -8.00 -10.48 8.49
N GLU A 68 -8.47 -9.46 9.22
CA GLU A 68 -8.41 -9.35 10.67
C GLU A 68 -9.79 -9.03 11.24
N ARG A 69 -10.09 -9.60 12.41
CA ARG A 69 -11.32 -9.27 13.15
C ARG A 69 -11.18 -7.86 13.72
N ARG A 70 -12.30 -7.16 13.82
CA ARG A 70 -12.34 -5.76 14.31
C ARG A 70 -11.72 -5.60 15.70
N GLU A 71 -11.89 -6.61 16.55
CA GLU A 71 -11.34 -6.67 17.90
C GLU A 71 -9.81 -6.72 17.93
N ASP A 72 -9.17 -7.17 16.86
CA ASP A 72 -7.72 -7.35 16.78
C ASP A 72 -7.00 -6.10 16.23
N TYR A 73 -7.72 -5.10 15.70
CA TYR A 73 -7.12 -3.91 15.07
C TYR A 73 -6.17 -3.12 15.97
N CYS A 74 -6.43 -3.13 17.28
CA CYS A 74 -5.63 -2.44 18.29
C CYS A 74 -4.76 -3.39 19.13
N SER A 75 -4.73 -4.68 18.81
CA SER A 75 -3.92 -5.69 19.53
C SER A 75 -2.43 -5.59 19.19
N ILE A 76 -2.09 -4.81 18.16
CA ILE A 76 -0.73 -4.50 17.74
C ILE A 76 0.00 -3.80 18.90
N THR A 77 0.85 -4.58 19.58
CA THR A 77 1.84 -4.09 20.53
C THR A 77 2.64 -2.96 19.89
N PHE A 78 2.81 -1.89 20.67
CA PHE A 78 3.49 -0.60 20.48
C PHE A 78 4.73 -0.55 19.52
N ASN A 79 5.30 -1.69 19.13
CA ASN A 79 6.50 -1.82 18.31
C ASN A 79 6.26 -2.10 16.81
N SER A 80 5.05 -2.46 16.35
CA SER A 80 4.81 -2.73 14.90
C SER A 80 4.05 -1.62 14.17
N CYS A 81 3.85 -0.48 14.81
CA CYS A 81 3.27 0.72 14.22
C CYS A 81 4.16 1.34 13.12
N GLY A 82 5.47 1.04 13.10
CA GLY A 82 6.42 1.68 12.17
C GLY A 82 6.60 3.19 12.40
N ARG A 83 5.87 3.76 13.36
CA ARG A 83 6.06 5.10 13.90
C ARG A 83 6.50 4.95 15.35
N THR A 84 7.50 5.71 15.75
CA THR A 84 7.89 5.89 17.15
C THR A 84 6.72 6.55 17.88
N CYS A 85 5.85 5.75 18.47
CA CYS A 85 4.85 6.25 19.40
C CYS A 85 5.57 6.63 20.72
N PRO A 86 5.25 7.78 21.34
CA PRO A 86 5.76 8.11 22.67
C PRO A 86 5.12 7.20 23.72
N PRO A 87 5.89 6.69 24.72
CA PRO A 87 5.33 5.87 25.79
C PRO A 87 4.31 6.70 26.59
N LEU A 88 3.20 6.06 26.98
CA LEU A 88 2.14 6.65 27.82
C LEU A 88 2.68 7.05 29.20
#